data_AF-A0A8E0RVI1-F1
#
_entry.id   AF-A0A8E0RVI1-F1
#
_cell.length_a   1.000
_cell.length_b   1.000
_cell.length_c   1.000
_cell.angle_alpha   90.00
_cell.angle_beta   90.00
_cell.angle_gamma   90.00
#
_symmetry.space_group_name_H-M   'P 1'
#
loop_
_entity.id
_entity.type
_entity.pdbx_description
1 polymer ?
#
loop_
_entity_poly.entity_id
_entity_poly.type
_entity_poly.pdbx_seq_one_letter_code
_entity_poly.pdbx_strand_id
1 'polypeptide(L)'
;MRLHIVPSGVSGSWSLHAMQQPPVLKLIMVGSGGVGKSALTLQFMYDEFIEDYEPTKADSYRKKYVLDGEEVQIDILDTAGTFTSFAFNLL
;
A
#
# COMPACT_ATOMS: atom_id res chain seq x y z
N MET A 1 25.18 15.66 4.65
CA MET A 1 25.83 15.05 5.83
C MET A 1 24.94 15.33 7.03
N ARG A 2 24.24 14.33 7.59
CA ARG A 2 23.33 14.55 8.72
C ARG A 2 23.95 13.90 9.95
N LEU A 3 24.32 14.71 10.92
CA LEU A 3 24.86 14.24 12.19
C LEU A 3 23.68 13.82 13.08
N HIS A 4 23.67 12.57 13.54
CA HIS A 4 22.81 12.12 14.64
C HIS A 4 23.68 11.99 15.89
N ILE A 5 23.45 12.86 16.87
CA ILE A 5 24.03 12.73 18.20
C ILE A 5 23.03 11.91 19.03
N VAL A 6 23.48 10.78 19.57
CA VAL A 6 22.74 10.03 20.60
C VAL A 6 23.41 10.33 21.96
N PRO A 7 22.71 10.92 22.94
CA PRO A 7 23.28 11.13 24.27
C PRO A 7 23.37 9.80 25.03
N SER A 8 24.52 9.54 25.64
CA SER A 8 24.89 8.28 26.27
C SER A 8 24.29 8.03 27.67
N GLY A 9 23.05 8.45 27.95
CA GLY A 9 22.53 8.35 29.33
C GLY A 9 21.05 8.62 29.55
N VAL A 10 20.16 8.14 28.68
CA VAL A 10 18.71 8.40 28.86
C VAL A 10 18.09 7.43 29.87
N SER A 11 18.06 7.84 31.14
CA SER A 11 17.13 7.33 32.16
C SER A 11 16.05 8.38 32.42
N GLY A 12 15.02 8.43 31.57
CA GLY A 12 13.92 9.36 31.75
C GLY A 12 13.09 9.48 30.49
N SER A 13 11.76 9.41 30.68
CA SER A 13 10.69 9.34 29.67
C SER A 13 11.13 9.77 28.27
N TRP A 14 11.45 8.77 27.44
CA TRP A 14 11.51 8.93 26.00
C TRP A 14 10.21 9.60 25.54
N SER A 15 10.31 10.65 24.72
CA SER A 15 9.15 11.16 24.00
C SER A 15 8.46 9.97 23.35
N LEU A 16 7.23 9.66 23.80
CA LEU A 16 6.48 8.43 23.47
C LEU A 16 6.24 8.22 21.96
N HIS A 17 6.62 9.18 21.14
CA HIS A 17 6.73 9.08 19.69
C HIS A 17 8.11 8.51 19.30
N ALA A 18 8.48 7.36 19.86
CA ALA A 18 9.46 6.51 19.18
C ALA A 18 8.94 6.30 17.75
N MET A 19 9.80 6.49 16.73
CA MET A 19 9.46 6.48 15.31
C MET A 19 8.49 5.35 14.93
N GLN A 20 7.19 5.62 15.04
CA GLN A 20 6.17 4.62 14.83
C GLN A 20 5.95 4.59 13.33
N GLN A 21 6.19 3.44 12.71
CA GLN A 21 5.99 3.33 11.26
C GLN A 21 4.54 3.67 10.93
N PRO A 22 4.29 4.39 9.81
CA PRO A 22 2.94 4.70 9.40
C PRO A 22 2.11 3.41 9.29
N PRO A 23 0.84 3.41 9.75
CA PRO A 23 -0.02 2.23 9.64
C PRO A 23 -0.09 1.71 8.21
N VAL A 24 -0.10 0.38 8.06
CA VAL A 24 -0.20 -0.28 6.74
C VAL A 24 -1.61 -0.80 6.52
N LEU A 25 -2.31 -0.28 5.52
CA LEU A 25 -3.59 -0.78 5.03
C LEU A 25 -3.35 -1.73 3.86
N LYS A 26 -3.78 -2.99 4.00
CA LYS A 26 -3.68 -4.00 2.93
C LYS A 26 -5.02 -4.13 2.20
N LEU A 27 -4.99 -3.94 0.89
CA LEU A 27 -6.14 -4.03 0.00
C LEU A 27 -5.91 -5.14 -1.03
N ILE A 28 -6.96 -5.88 -1.35
CA ILE A 28 -6.91 -6.91 -2.40
C ILE A 28 -8.04 -6.64 -3.37
N MET A 29 -7.70 -6.55 -4.65
CA MET A 29 -8.67 -6.36 -5.71
C MET A 29 -9.23 -7.70 -6.16
N VAL A 30 -10.54 -7.89 -6.00
CA VAL A 30 -11.26 -9.11 -6.38
C VAL A 30 -12.44 -8.80 -7.30
N GLY A 31 -12.73 -9.70 -8.23
CA GLY A 31 -13.82 -9.54 -9.20
C GLY A 31 -13.46 -10.13 -10.56
N SER A 32 -14.48 -10.32 -11.40
CA SER A 32 -14.37 -10.97 -12.71
C SER A 32 -13.35 -10.30 -13.65
N GLY A 33 -12.97 -11.00 -14.71
CA GLY A 33 -12.14 -10.47 -15.80
C GLY A 33 -12.79 -9.23 -16.43
N GLY A 34 -11.98 -8.23 -16.76
CA GLY A 34 -12.44 -7.04 -17.50
C GLY A 34 -13.27 -6.02 -16.72
N VAL A 35 -13.57 -6.22 -15.42
CA VAL A 35 -14.38 -5.27 -14.63
C VAL A 35 -13.65 -3.98 -14.22
N GLY A 36 -12.39 -3.80 -14.63
CA GLY A 36 -11.63 -2.57 -14.36
C GLY A 36 -10.86 -2.51 -13.02
N LYS A 37 -10.62 -3.65 -12.35
CA LYS A 37 -9.82 -3.70 -11.10
C LYS A 37 -8.46 -3.01 -11.24
N SER A 38 -7.69 -3.42 -12.24
CA SER A 38 -6.38 -2.87 -12.54
C SER A 38 -6.46 -1.41 -12.97
N ALA A 39 -7.48 -1.02 -13.74
CA ALA A 39 -7.68 0.38 -14.13
C ALA A 39 -7.89 1.27 -12.89
N LEU A 40 -8.68 0.82 -11.91
CA LEU A 40 -8.87 1.55 -10.65
C LEU A 40 -7.58 1.60 -9.82
N THR A 41 -6.84 0.49 -9.73
CA THR A 41 -5.56 0.44 -9.03
C THR A 41 -4.56 1.42 -9.64
N LEU A 42 -4.37 1.39 -10.97
CA LEU A 42 -3.43 2.24 -11.68
C LEU A 42 -3.83 3.73 -11.60
N GLN A 43 -5.12 4.04 -11.76
CA GLN A 43 -5.64 5.39 -11.55
C GLN A 43 -5.33 5.91 -10.15
N PHE A 44 -5.54 5.09 -9.12
CA PHE A 44 -5.20 5.46 -7.75
C PHE A 44 -3.69 5.64 -7.54
N MET A 45 -2.86 4.83 -8.20
CA MET A 45 -1.41 4.87 -8.03
C MET A 45 -0.78 6.09 -8.69
N TYR A 46 -1.16 6.38 -9.93
CA TYR A 46 -0.48 7.35 -10.80
C TYR A 46 -1.29 8.62 -11.06
N ASP A 47 -2.54 8.70 -10.57
CA ASP A 47 -3.45 9.81 -10.82
C ASP A 47 -3.73 10.03 -12.33
N GLU A 48 -3.50 9.01 -13.15
CA GLU A 48 -3.69 8.98 -14.61
C GLU A 48 -4.44 7.72 -15.04
N PHE A 49 -5.28 7.87 -16.07
CA PHE A 49 -6.02 6.76 -16.67
C PHE A 49 -5.25 6.23 -17.88
N ILE A 50 -4.79 4.99 -17.81
CA ILE A 50 -4.10 4.32 -18.92
C ILE A 50 -5.17 3.59 -19.76
N GLU A 51 -5.38 4.06 -20.99
CA GLU A 51 -6.36 3.47 -21.92
C GLU A 51 -5.91 2.11 -22.48
N ASP A 52 -4.60 1.94 -22.70
CA ASP A 52 -4.01 0.70 -23.20
C ASP A 52 -3.85 -0.31 -22.06
N TYR A 53 -4.74 -1.32 -22.05
CA TYR A 53 -4.78 -2.33 -21.00
C TYR A 53 -4.05 -3.62 -21.41
N GLU A 54 -2.96 -3.95 -20.71
CA GLU A 54 -2.44 -5.32 -20.69
C GLU A 54 -3.09 -6.13 -19.55
N PRO A 55 -3.58 -7.36 -19.80
CA PRO A 55 -4.14 -8.20 -18.75
C PRO A 55 -3.18 -8.46 -17.59
N THR A 56 -3.54 -8.02 -16.38
CA THR A 56 -2.74 -8.23 -15.16
C THR A 56 -2.70 -9.71 -14.77
N LYS A 57 -1.51 -10.24 -14.47
CA LYS A 57 -1.33 -11.61 -13.94
C LYS A 57 -1.53 -11.62 -12.42
N ALA A 58 -0.73 -10.84 -11.70
CA ALA A 58 -0.92 -10.41 -10.31
C ALA A 58 0.20 -9.40 -10.01
N ASP A 59 -0.15 -8.23 -9.48
CA ASP A 59 0.80 -7.15 -9.18
C ASP A 59 0.58 -6.61 -7.76
N SER A 60 1.66 -6.12 -7.15
CA SER A 60 1.64 -5.51 -5.83
C SER A 60 2.09 -4.06 -5.92
N TYR A 61 1.28 -3.16 -5.39
CA TYR A 61 1.51 -1.72 -5.42
C TYR A 61 1.58 -1.16 -4.01
N ARG A 62 2.39 -0.12 -3.82
CA ARG A 62 2.55 0.55 -2.53
C ARG A 62 2.54 2.07 -2.72
N LYS A 63 1.61 2.77 -2.05
CA LYS A 63 1.51 4.23 -2.06
C LYS A 63 1.41 4.75 -0.63
N LYS A 64 2.20 5.76 -0.30
CA LYS A 64 1.95 6.57 0.91
C LYS A 64 0.78 7.52 0.62
N TYR A 65 -0.13 7.63 1.57
CA TYR A 65 -1.31 8.47 1.42
C TYR A 65 -1.60 9.19 2.73
N VAL A 66 -2.19 10.39 2.64
CA VAL A 66 -2.64 11.13 3.83
C VAL A 66 -4.13 10.87 3.97
N LEU A 67 -4.52 10.13 5.01
CA LEU A 67 -5.91 9.84 5.34
C LEU A 67 -6.24 10.55 6.64
N ASP A 68 -7.23 11.44 6.63
CA ASP A 68 -7.67 12.22 7.79
C ASP A 68 -6.53 12.98 8.51
N GLY A 69 -5.51 13.41 7.76
CA GLY A 69 -4.35 14.14 8.27
C GLY A 69 -3.19 13.27 8.74
N GLU A 70 -3.34 11.94 8.73
CA GLU A 70 -2.30 10.98 9.13
C GLU A 70 -1.67 10.29 7.92
N GLU A 71 -0.34 10.10 7.93
CA GLU A 71 0.35 9.34 6.88
C GLU A 71 0.09 7.83 7.07
N VAL A 72 -0.46 7.19 6.06
CA VAL A 72 -0.66 5.74 5.99
C VAL A 72 0.08 5.17 4.78
N GLN A 73 0.46 3.91 4.87
CA GLN A 73 0.96 3.13 3.74
C GLN A 73 -0.16 2.23 3.23
N ILE A 74 -0.49 2.32 1.96
CA ILE A 74 -1.47 1.47 1.30
C ILE A 74 -0.72 0.45 0.45
N ASP A 75 -0.92 -0.82 0.76
CA ASP A 75 -0.41 -1.97 0.02
C ASP A 75 -1.58 -2.61 -0.74
N ILE A 76 -1.57 -2.57 -2.07
CA ILE A 76 -2.61 -3.11 -2.95
C ILE A 76 -2.09 -4.36 -3.62
N LEU A 77 -2.81 -5.47 -3.49
CA LEU A 77 -2.64 -6.66 -4.30
C LEU A 77 -3.70 -6.65 -5.42
N ASP A 78 -3.28 -6.38 -6.66
CA ASP A 78 -4.13 -6.50 -7.84
C ASP A 78 -4.01 -7.91 -8.42
N THR A 79 -5.15 -8.57 -8.66
CA THR A 79 -5.19 -9.97 -9.11
C THR A 79 -5.82 -10.07 -10.49
N ALA A 80 -5.39 -11.05 -11.29
CA ALA A 80 -6.09 -11.34 -12.55
C ALA A 80 -7.56 -11.65 -12.28
N GLY A 81 -8.47 -11.11 -13.10
CA GLY A 81 -9.91 -11.33 -12.93
C GLY A 81 -10.40 -12.75 -13.24
N THR A 82 -9.50 -13.68 -13.52
CA THR A 82 -9.79 -15.10 -13.77
C THR A 82 -9.65 -15.97 -12.52
N PHE A 83 -9.20 -15.43 -11.38
CA PHE A 83 -9.03 -16.23 -10.17
C PHE A 83 -10.33 -16.38 -9.37
N THR A 84 -11.11 -17.37 -9.75
CA THR A 84 -12.13 -17.97 -8.88
C THR A 84 -11.45 -18.72 -7.73
N SER A 85 -11.71 -18.27 -6.50
CA SER A 85 -11.72 -19.04 -5.24
C SER A 85 -10.41 -19.44 -4.52
N PHE A 86 -9.18 -19.18 -5.01
CA PHE A 86 -7.96 -19.66 -4.31
C PHE A 86 -7.12 -18.62 -3.56
N ALA A 87 -7.38 -17.31 -3.70
CA ALA A 87 -6.56 -16.26 -3.06
C ALA A 87 -6.94 -15.95 -1.59
N PHE A 88 -8.14 -16.34 -1.14
CA PHE A 88 -8.61 -16.02 0.22
C PHE A 88 -7.96 -16.83 1.35
N ASN A 89 -7.30 -17.96 1.05
CA ASN A 89 -6.72 -18.85 2.06
C ASN A 89 -5.20 -18.68 2.26
N LEU A 90 -4.57 -17.66 1.67
CA LEU A 90 -3.11 -17.47 1.70
C LEU A 90 -2.67 -16.09 2.22
N LEU A 91 -3.57 -15.34 2.86
CA LEU A 91 -3.29 -14.07 3.52
C LEU A 91 -3.75 -14.09 4.98
#